data_AF-A0A7J7RSR3-F1
#
_entry.id   AF-A0A7J7RSR3-F1
#
_cell.length_a   1.000
_cell.length_b   1.000
_cell.length_c   1.000
_cell.angle_alpha   90.00
_cell.angle_beta   90.00
_cell.angle_gamma   90.00
#
_symmetry.space_group_name_H-M   'P 1'
#
loop_
_entity.id
_entity.type
_entity.pdbx_description
1 polymer ?
#
loop_
_entity_poly.entity_id
_entity_poly.type
_entity_poly.pdbx_seq_one_letter_code
_entity_poly.pdbx_strand_id
1 'polypeptide(L)'
;MFRTEKIRKLVAMGLPQCLRGRLWLLFSDAITDLASHPGYYGRLVEESLGNCCLATEEIERDLHRSLPEHPAFQTETGIAALRRVLTAYAHRNPRIGYCQSMNILASVLLLYATEEDAFWLLVAVCERMLPDYFNRRVLGAQVDQSVFEELIQEQLPELAERLRDPSALASLSLSWFLTLFLSIMPLESAVHVVDCFFYDGIKVVFQLGLAVLEANAGALCSSRDDSQALVLLSRFLDHIKNEDSPGPPMGSHHAFVSEDQEPPPVTDIGDLIRDSYEKFGHQSVGQIERMRCRHRIRVLQGHEGTTKQNVLRVVSPEVSFPLGDLEELYDLFKVPGPIRWNRGPQRPSLHIRFHYL
;
A
#
# COMPACT_ATOMS: atom_id res chain seq x y z
N MET A 1 4.67 0.78 24.61
CA MET A 1 4.78 2.25 24.80
C MET A 1 3.41 2.83 25.13
N PHE A 2 3.29 3.76 26.09
CA PHE A 2 2.04 4.48 26.33
C PHE A 2 1.85 5.58 25.28
N ARG A 3 0.74 5.55 24.54
CA ARG A 3 0.36 6.60 23.59
C ARG A 3 -0.37 7.70 24.36
N THR A 4 0.09 8.94 24.27
CA THR A 4 -0.51 10.10 24.94
C THR A 4 -1.01 11.13 23.93
N GLU A 5 -1.98 11.95 24.33
CA GLU A 5 -2.49 13.05 23.52
C GLU A 5 -1.38 14.05 23.16
N LYS A 6 -0.48 14.32 24.12
CA LYS A 6 0.62 15.26 23.92
C LYS A 6 1.59 14.77 22.84
N ILE A 7 1.94 13.48 22.85
CA ILE A 7 2.80 12.91 21.80
C ILE A 7 2.06 12.92 20.46
N ARG A 8 0.76 12.60 20.43
CA ARG A 8 -0.02 12.66 19.19
C ARG A 8 0.05 14.03 18.54
N LYS A 9 -0.16 15.11 19.31
CA LYS A 9 -0.09 16.48 18.81
C LYS A 9 1.30 16.81 18.26
N LEU A 10 2.37 16.39 18.94
CA LEU A 10 3.73 16.60 18.44
C LEU A 10 4.01 15.82 17.15
N VAL A 11 3.52 14.58 17.03
CA VAL A 11 3.65 13.78 15.81
C VAL A 11 2.86 14.42 14.66
N ALA A 12 1.67 14.96 14.95
CA ALA A 12 0.84 15.64 13.95
C ALA A 12 1.49 16.91 13.37
N MET A 13 2.35 17.56 14.16
CA MET A 13 3.16 18.70 13.71
C MET A 13 4.39 18.28 12.88
N GLY A 14 4.66 16.98 12.75
CA GLY A 14 5.85 16.45 12.10
C GLY A 14 7.00 16.22 13.07
N LEU A 15 7.74 15.11 12.87
CA LEU A 15 8.91 14.80 13.66
C LEU A 15 10.15 15.51 13.11
N PRO A 16 11.08 15.96 13.98
CA PRO A 16 12.39 16.42 13.52
C PRO A 16 13.08 15.34 12.68
N GLN A 17 13.64 15.74 11.53
CA GLN A 17 14.25 14.82 10.56
C GLN A 17 15.26 13.85 11.19
N CYS A 18 16.13 14.35 12.09
CA CYS A 18 17.16 13.56 12.75
C CYS A 18 16.62 12.54 13.77
N LEU A 19 15.34 12.64 14.17
CA LEU A 19 14.71 11.74 15.13
C LEU A 19 13.82 10.68 14.49
N ARG A 20 13.47 10.82 13.20
CA ARG A 20 12.51 9.95 12.50
C ARG A 20 12.86 8.47 12.60
N GLY A 21 14.04 8.04 12.14
CA GLY A 21 14.41 6.62 12.17
C GLY A 21 14.29 5.99 13.56
N ARG A 22 14.80 6.67 14.59
CA ARG A 22 14.72 6.19 15.99
C ARG A 22 13.28 6.15 16.51
N LEU A 23 12.48 7.18 16.23
CA LEU A 23 11.10 7.26 16.70
C LEU A 23 10.19 6.27 15.96
N TRP A 24 10.39 6.07 14.65
CA TRP A 24 9.69 5.05 13.88
C TRP A 24 10.00 3.64 14.41
N LEU A 25 11.26 3.34 14.76
CA LEU A 25 11.63 2.06 15.36
C LEU A 25 10.93 1.85 16.71
N LEU A 26 10.81 2.91 17.50
CA LEU A 26 10.14 2.88 18.79
C LEU A 26 8.62 2.71 18.65
N PHE A 27 7.99 3.46 17.74
CA PHE A 27 6.54 3.45 17.56
C PHE A 27 6.03 2.15 16.92
N SER A 28 6.82 1.57 16.02
CA SER A 28 6.54 0.26 15.41
C SER A 28 6.96 -0.93 16.28
N ASP A 29 7.67 -0.70 17.39
CA ASP A 29 8.31 -1.75 18.20
C ASP A 29 9.36 -2.59 17.43
N ALA A 30 9.81 -2.12 16.27
CA ALA A 30 10.88 -2.75 15.49
C ALA A 30 12.23 -2.74 16.24
N ILE A 31 12.42 -1.81 17.18
CA ILE A 31 13.60 -1.78 18.05
C ILE A 31 13.77 -3.07 18.86
N THR A 32 12.67 -3.71 19.26
CA THR A 32 12.67 -4.97 20.02
C THR A 32 13.07 -6.13 19.12
N ASP A 33 12.59 -6.14 17.88
CA ASP A 33 12.96 -7.14 16.88
C ASP A 33 14.46 -7.06 16.54
N LEU A 34 14.97 -5.84 16.30
CA LEU A 34 16.39 -5.58 16.08
C LEU A 34 17.26 -6.08 17.25
N ALA A 35 16.91 -5.70 18.48
CA ALA A 35 17.68 -6.07 19.67
C ALA A 35 17.70 -7.59 19.92
N SER A 36 16.64 -8.28 19.53
CA SER A 36 16.50 -9.74 19.73
C SER A 36 17.25 -10.56 18.68
N HIS A 37 17.69 -9.95 17.57
CA HIS A 37 18.26 -10.66 16.41
C HIS A 37 19.60 -10.08 15.96
N PRO A 38 20.64 -10.08 16.81
CA PRO A 38 21.95 -9.51 16.46
C PRO A 38 22.57 -10.17 15.23
N GLY A 39 23.02 -9.34 14.29
CA GLY A 39 23.65 -9.75 13.03
C GLY A 39 22.74 -10.49 12.06
N TYR A 40 21.42 -10.51 12.31
CA TYR A 40 20.46 -11.22 11.46
C TYR A 40 20.36 -10.60 10.07
N TYR A 41 20.29 -9.27 9.97
CA TYR A 41 20.25 -8.59 8.69
C TYR A 41 21.50 -8.89 7.85
N GLY A 42 22.68 -8.78 8.44
CA GLY A 42 23.95 -9.08 7.76
C GLY A 42 23.98 -10.50 7.18
N ARG A 43 23.55 -11.51 7.96
CA ARG A 43 23.44 -12.90 7.47
C ARG A 43 22.45 -13.02 6.32
N LEU A 44 21.27 -12.39 6.41
CA LEU A 44 20.28 -12.42 5.32
C LEU A 44 20.81 -11.77 4.04
N VAL A 45 21.55 -10.67 4.15
CA VAL A 45 22.21 -10.05 3.00
C VAL A 45 23.13 -11.08 2.35
N GLU A 46 24.03 -11.70 3.11
CA GLU A 46 24.96 -12.73 2.63
C GLU A 46 24.24 -13.92 1.97
N GLU A 47 23.19 -14.44 2.62
CA GLU A 47 22.39 -15.58 2.13
C GLU A 47 21.55 -15.23 0.89
N SER A 48 21.18 -13.96 0.74
CA SER A 48 20.39 -13.47 -0.40
C SER A 48 21.24 -13.15 -1.64
N LEU A 49 22.56 -13.00 -1.49
CA LEU A 49 23.47 -12.67 -2.58
C LEU A 49 23.44 -13.72 -3.69
N GLY A 50 23.28 -13.27 -4.94
CA GLY A 50 23.33 -14.14 -6.12
C GLY A 50 22.10 -15.03 -6.31
N ASN A 51 21.08 -14.93 -5.45
CA ASN A 51 19.82 -15.62 -5.66
C ASN A 51 19.05 -14.95 -6.82
N CYS A 52 18.77 -15.72 -7.86
CA CYS A 52 17.89 -15.30 -8.96
C CYS A 52 16.50 -15.91 -8.76
N CYS A 53 15.52 -15.07 -8.44
CA CYS A 53 14.12 -15.45 -8.41
C CYS A 53 13.24 -14.31 -8.94
N LEU A 54 11.94 -14.57 -9.10
CA LEU A 54 11.00 -13.55 -9.56
C LEU A 54 11.09 -12.26 -8.73
N ALA A 55 11.19 -12.38 -7.40
CA ALA A 55 11.28 -11.22 -6.52
C ALA A 55 12.54 -10.38 -6.80
N THR A 56 13.71 -11.00 -7.01
CA THR A 56 14.94 -10.24 -7.31
C THR A 56 14.88 -9.58 -8.67
N GLU A 57 14.28 -10.23 -9.68
CA GLU A 57 14.07 -9.62 -11.01
C GLU A 57 13.13 -8.41 -10.95
N GLU A 58 12.04 -8.51 -10.19
CA GLU A 58 11.11 -7.41 -9.97
C GLU A 58 11.75 -6.26 -9.18
N ILE A 59 12.57 -6.58 -8.18
CA ILE A 59 13.35 -5.58 -7.44
C ILE A 59 14.27 -4.82 -8.39
N GLU A 60 15.10 -5.50 -9.19
CA GLU A 60 16.05 -4.83 -10.11
C GLU A 60 15.37 -3.86 -11.08
N ARG A 61 14.20 -4.24 -11.60
CA ARG A 61 13.39 -3.37 -12.47
C ARG A 61 12.89 -2.11 -11.77
N ASP A 62 12.71 -2.18 -10.45
CA ASP A 62 12.08 -1.14 -9.65
C ASP A 62 13.08 -0.18 -9.00
N LEU A 63 14.35 -0.60 -8.82
CA LEU A 63 15.37 0.19 -8.11
C LEU A 63 15.52 1.61 -8.69
N HIS A 64 15.72 1.73 -10.00
CA HIS A 64 16.01 3.02 -10.65
C HIS A 64 14.79 3.95 -10.79
N ARG A 65 13.58 3.43 -10.58
CA ARG A 65 12.34 4.22 -10.56
C ARG A 65 11.86 4.56 -9.14
N SER A 66 12.65 4.21 -8.12
CA SER A 66 12.30 4.45 -6.71
C SER A 66 12.87 5.79 -6.24
N LEU A 67 12.01 6.80 -6.05
CA LEU A 67 12.42 8.17 -5.75
C LEU A 67 13.53 8.68 -6.69
N PRO A 68 13.33 8.62 -8.02
CA PRO A 68 14.39 8.85 -8.98
C PRO A 68 15.01 10.24 -8.82
N GLU A 69 14.25 11.26 -8.43
CA GLU A 69 14.77 12.62 -8.32
C GLU A 69 15.60 12.87 -7.04
N HIS A 70 15.53 11.99 -6.05
CA HIS A 70 16.21 12.20 -4.77
C HIS A 70 17.71 11.87 -4.88
N PRO A 71 18.63 12.77 -4.47
CA PRO A 71 20.08 12.58 -4.64
C PRO A 71 20.62 11.27 -4.06
N ALA A 72 20.04 10.77 -2.97
CA ALA A 72 20.44 9.49 -2.36
C ALA A 72 20.35 8.30 -3.33
N PHE A 73 19.33 8.26 -4.20
CA PHE A 73 19.07 7.16 -5.14
C PHE A 73 19.60 7.43 -6.55
N GLN A 74 20.34 8.52 -6.72
CA GLN A 74 21.14 8.81 -7.92
C GLN A 74 22.60 8.31 -7.80
N THR A 75 22.89 7.53 -6.75
CA THR A 75 24.21 6.96 -6.49
C THR A 75 24.15 5.43 -6.41
N GLU A 76 25.21 4.76 -6.85
CA GLU A 76 25.32 3.30 -6.74
C GLU A 76 25.21 2.84 -5.28
N THR A 77 25.71 3.64 -4.33
CA THR A 77 25.63 3.32 -2.90
C THR A 77 24.18 3.24 -2.41
N GLY A 78 23.35 4.23 -2.76
CA GLY A 78 21.93 4.25 -2.36
C GLY A 78 21.13 3.15 -3.04
N ILE A 79 21.34 2.94 -4.35
CA ILE A 79 20.70 1.86 -5.10
C ILE A 79 21.11 0.48 -4.55
N ALA A 80 22.38 0.29 -4.21
CA ALA A 80 22.85 -0.96 -3.63
C ALA A 80 22.29 -1.20 -2.22
N ALA A 81 22.12 -0.15 -1.40
CA ALA A 81 21.46 -0.26 -0.10
C ALA A 81 19.98 -0.66 -0.24
N LEU A 82 19.25 0.00 -1.15
CA LEU A 82 17.85 -0.34 -1.45
C LEU A 82 17.70 -1.79 -1.93
N ARG A 83 18.58 -2.22 -2.84
CA ARG A 83 18.65 -3.60 -3.31
C ARG A 83 18.80 -4.57 -2.14
N ARG A 84 19.82 -4.38 -1.29
CA ARG A 84 20.09 -5.27 -0.15
C ARG A 84 18.92 -5.35 0.83
N VAL A 85 18.29 -4.23 1.17
CA VAL A 85 17.12 -4.20 2.07
C VAL A 85 15.96 -5.01 1.48
N LEU A 86 15.60 -4.76 0.21
CA LEU A 86 14.49 -5.44 -0.45
C LEU A 86 14.75 -6.93 -0.67
N THR A 87 15.96 -7.30 -1.10
CA THR A 87 16.33 -8.71 -1.32
C THR A 87 16.41 -9.48 -0.01
N ALA A 88 16.98 -8.89 1.04
CA ALA A 88 17.02 -9.49 2.37
C ALA A 88 15.61 -9.71 2.93
N TYR A 89 14.70 -8.75 2.75
CA TYR A 89 13.31 -8.91 3.17
C TYR A 89 12.60 -10.01 2.38
N ALA A 90 12.72 -10.02 1.04
CA ALA A 90 12.11 -11.04 0.20
C ALA A 90 12.62 -12.46 0.54
N HIS A 91 13.90 -12.57 0.91
CA HIS A 91 14.50 -13.81 1.38
C HIS A 91 13.97 -14.23 2.76
N ARG A 92 13.85 -13.27 3.70
CA ARG A 92 13.31 -13.51 5.06
C ARG A 92 11.90 -14.09 5.01
N ASN A 93 11.04 -13.52 4.18
CA ASN A 93 9.63 -13.90 4.13
C ASN A 93 9.18 -14.21 2.70
N PRO A 94 9.50 -15.42 2.17
CA PRO A 94 9.15 -15.80 0.80
C PRO A 94 7.65 -15.89 0.53
N ARG A 95 6.81 -15.95 1.58
CA ARG A 95 5.35 -15.96 1.45
C ARG A 95 4.83 -14.60 0.98
N ILE A 96 5.44 -13.52 1.47
CA ILE A 96 5.18 -12.16 0.99
C ILE A 96 6.05 -11.90 -0.24
N GLY A 97 7.34 -12.20 -0.15
CA GLY A 97 8.32 -11.96 -1.20
C GLY A 97 8.54 -10.46 -1.40
N TYR A 98 8.42 -10.02 -2.65
CA TYR A 98 8.45 -8.62 -3.03
C TYR A 98 7.11 -8.23 -3.66
N CYS A 99 6.62 -7.05 -3.32
CA CYS A 99 5.44 -6.44 -3.89
C CYS A 99 5.78 -5.02 -4.34
N GLN A 100 5.37 -4.68 -5.55
CA GLN A 100 5.51 -3.34 -6.10
C GLN A 100 4.80 -2.34 -5.18
N SER A 101 5.53 -1.32 -4.70
CA SER A 101 5.24 -0.34 -3.63
C SER A 101 6.21 -0.44 -2.46
N MET A 102 6.74 -1.63 -2.17
CA MET A 102 7.73 -1.82 -1.10
C MET A 102 9.02 -1.05 -1.37
N ASN A 103 9.40 -0.91 -2.64
CA ASN A 103 10.55 -0.13 -3.06
C ASN A 103 10.43 1.35 -2.67
N ILE A 104 9.24 1.95 -2.79
CA ILE A 104 9.00 3.34 -2.39
C ILE A 104 9.12 3.48 -0.88
N LEU A 105 8.47 2.58 -0.12
CA LEU A 105 8.57 2.56 1.34
C LEU A 105 10.01 2.38 1.80
N ALA A 106 10.72 1.35 1.32
CA ALA A 106 12.10 1.07 1.70
C ALA A 106 13.05 2.24 1.34
N SER A 107 12.82 2.90 0.20
CA SER A 107 13.60 4.08 -0.18
C SER A 107 13.43 5.21 0.81
N VAL A 108 12.18 5.52 1.23
CA VAL A 108 11.95 6.55 2.25
C VAL A 108 12.54 6.16 3.60
N LEU A 109 12.40 4.90 4.03
CA LEU A 109 12.98 4.42 5.29
C LEU A 109 14.51 4.60 5.32
N LEU A 110 15.19 4.32 4.20
CA LEU A 110 16.64 4.53 4.03
C LEU A 110 17.08 5.99 4.09
N LEU A 111 16.19 6.96 3.86
CA LEU A 111 16.53 8.38 4.02
C LEU A 111 16.65 8.83 5.48
N TYR A 112 16.00 8.12 6.40
CA TYR A 112 15.87 8.55 7.79
C TYR A 112 16.42 7.56 8.82
N ALA A 113 16.85 6.38 8.38
CA ALA A 113 17.35 5.31 9.23
C ALA A 113 18.63 4.69 8.65
N THR A 114 19.37 3.95 9.48
CA THR A 114 20.48 3.12 8.96
C THR A 114 19.92 1.98 8.10
N GLU A 115 20.76 1.33 7.31
CA GLU A 115 20.32 0.25 6.41
C GLU A 115 19.63 -0.91 7.15
N GLU A 116 20.21 -1.35 8.28
CA GLU A 116 19.62 -2.42 9.11
C GLU A 116 18.32 -1.94 9.80
N ASP A 117 18.29 -0.69 10.29
CA ASP A 117 17.08 -0.12 10.88
C ASP A 117 15.95 -0.03 9.85
N ALA A 118 16.25 0.39 8.61
CA ALA A 118 15.29 0.46 7.52
C ALA A 118 14.74 -0.93 7.17
N PHE A 119 15.57 -1.97 7.21
CA PHE A 119 15.13 -3.35 7.08
C PHE A 119 14.13 -3.75 8.18
N TRP A 120 14.42 -3.47 9.45
CA TRP A 120 13.50 -3.80 10.54
C TRP A 120 12.21 -2.99 10.53
N LEU A 121 12.28 -1.72 10.11
CA LEU A 121 11.10 -0.90 9.86
C LEU A 121 10.23 -1.51 8.75
N LEU A 122 10.84 -1.94 7.65
CA LEU A 122 10.11 -2.60 6.56
C LEU A 122 9.47 -3.91 7.05
N VAL A 123 10.18 -4.71 7.85
CA VAL A 123 9.62 -5.91 8.50
C VAL A 123 8.40 -5.57 9.33
N ALA A 124 8.49 -4.55 10.20
CA ALA A 124 7.36 -4.15 11.03
C ALA A 124 6.16 -3.67 10.20
N VAL A 125 6.41 -2.89 9.15
CA VAL A 125 5.36 -2.40 8.25
C VAL A 125 4.66 -3.56 7.56
N CYS A 126 5.40 -4.45 6.91
CA CYS A 126 4.83 -5.50 6.09
C CYS A 126 4.24 -6.67 6.88
N GLU A 127 4.81 -7.03 8.05
CA GLU A 127 4.39 -8.21 8.82
C GLU A 127 3.41 -7.86 9.96
N ARG A 128 3.42 -6.63 10.48
CA ARG A 128 2.59 -6.25 11.64
C ARG A 128 1.63 -5.10 11.38
N MET A 129 2.10 -4.01 10.77
CA MET A 129 1.30 -2.78 10.67
C MET A 129 0.31 -2.82 9.50
N LEU A 130 0.67 -3.50 8.39
CA LEU A 130 -0.12 -3.63 7.16
C LEU A 130 -0.28 -5.11 6.76
N PRO A 131 -0.98 -5.93 7.57
CA PRO A 131 -1.14 -7.35 7.28
C PRO A 131 -1.86 -7.57 5.94
N ASP A 132 -1.36 -8.51 5.14
CA ASP A 132 -1.87 -8.86 3.81
C ASP A 132 -1.79 -7.76 2.73
N TYR A 133 -1.13 -6.62 2.98
CA TYR A 133 -1.00 -5.55 1.99
C TYR A 133 -0.05 -5.90 0.85
N PHE A 134 1.10 -6.51 1.17
CA PHE A 134 2.20 -6.71 0.23
C PHE A 134 2.29 -8.16 -0.29
N ASN A 135 1.22 -8.95 -0.17
CA ASN A 135 1.18 -10.24 -0.84
C ASN A 135 0.80 -10.06 -2.33
N ARG A 136 0.96 -11.11 -3.15
CA ARG A 136 0.65 -11.06 -4.60
C ARG A 136 -0.76 -10.58 -4.95
N ARG A 137 -1.71 -10.74 -4.04
CA ARG A 137 -3.12 -10.38 -4.25
C ARG A 137 -3.49 -9.03 -3.62
N VAL A 138 -2.56 -8.39 -2.89
CA VAL A 138 -2.74 -7.15 -2.12
C VAL A 138 -4.05 -7.13 -1.32
N LEU A 139 -4.43 -8.28 -0.74
CA LEU A 139 -5.77 -8.49 -0.17
C LEU A 139 -6.09 -7.50 0.95
N GLY A 140 -5.13 -7.21 1.82
CA GLY A 140 -5.33 -6.27 2.92
C GLY A 140 -5.65 -4.86 2.42
N ALA A 141 -4.92 -4.40 1.39
CA ALA A 141 -5.13 -3.09 0.80
C ALA A 141 -6.47 -2.98 0.07
N GLN A 142 -6.93 -4.04 -0.61
CA GLN A 142 -8.25 -4.06 -1.25
C GLN A 142 -9.40 -4.12 -0.24
N VAL A 143 -9.21 -4.84 0.88
CA VAL A 143 -10.18 -4.80 1.98
C VAL A 143 -10.29 -3.38 2.53
N ASP A 144 -9.15 -2.72 2.76
CA ASP A 144 -9.14 -1.35 3.29
C ASP A 144 -9.68 -0.33 2.28
N GLN A 145 -9.51 -0.55 0.98
CA GLN A 145 -10.20 0.20 -0.06
C GLN A 145 -11.73 0.05 0.06
N SER A 146 -12.27 -1.16 0.22
CA SER A 146 -13.73 -1.35 0.44
C SER A 146 -14.21 -0.72 1.75
N VAL A 147 -13.40 -0.76 2.81
CA VAL A 147 -13.70 -0.05 4.07
C VAL A 147 -13.73 1.46 3.82
N PHE A 148 -12.80 1.98 3.03
CA PHE A 148 -12.74 3.40 2.70
C PHE A 148 -13.95 3.85 1.88
N GLU A 149 -14.40 3.05 0.91
CA GLU A 149 -15.64 3.29 0.16
C GLU A 149 -16.87 3.36 1.09
N GLU A 150 -16.98 2.45 2.07
CA GLU A 150 -18.07 2.50 3.06
C GLU A 150 -17.94 3.76 3.95
N LEU A 151 -16.73 4.15 4.35
CA LEU A 151 -16.52 5.38 5.11
C LEU A 151 -16.88 6.64 4.30
N ILE A 152 -16.61 6.67 2.99
CA ILE A 152 -17.04 7.77 2.12
C ILE A 152 -18.57 7.86 2.10
N GLN A 153 -19.27 6.73 2.01
CA GLN A 153 -20.74 6.71 2.07
C GLN A 153 -21.28 7.19 3.42
N GLU A 154 -20.63 6.82 4.53
CA GLU A 154 -21.06 7.21 5.87
C GLU A 154 -20.74 8.68 6.20
N GLN A 155 -19.57 9.18 5.80
CA GLN A 155 -19.02 10.47 6.25
C GLN A 155 -19.19 11.58 5.21
N LEU A 156 -19.23 11.25 3.92
CA LEU A 156 -19.33 12.19 2.80
C LEU A 156 -20.48 11.77 1.85
N PRO A 157 -21.73 11.63 2.34
CA PRO A 157 -22.83 11.04 1.57
C PRO A 157 -23.16 11.83 0.30
N GLU A 158 -23.10 13.16 0.36
CA GLU A 158 -23.35 14.02 -0.82
C GLU A 158 -22.34 13.76 -1.94
N LEU A 159 -21.08 13.52 -1.58
CA LEU A 159 -20.02 13.19 -2.53
C LEU A 159 -20.22 11.76 -3.06
N ALA A 160 -20.56 10.81 -2.19
CA ALA A 160 -20.83 9.42 -2.57
C ALA A 160 -21.97 9.28 -3.59
N GLU A 161 -23.05 10.06 -3.46
CA GLU A 161 -24.16 10.06 -4.43
C GLU A 161 -23.77 10.59 -5.82
N ARG A 162 -22.76 11.47 -5.87
CA ARG A 162 -22.30 12.11 -7.12
C ARG A 162 -21.25 11.30 -7.85
N LEU A 163 -20.45 10.53 -7.13
CA LEU A 163 -19.47 9.59 -7.67
C LEU A 163 -20.20 8.34 -8.16
N ARG A 164 -20.77 8.42 -9.37
CA ARG A 164 -21.61 7.35 -9.96
C ARG A 164 -20.86 6.05 -10.20
N ASP A 165 -19.55 6.13 -10.45
CA ASP A 165 -18.66 4.96 -10.56
C ASP A 165 -17.55 5.01 -9.50
N PRO A 166 -17.65 4.21 -8.43
CA PRO A 166 -16.61 4.17 -7.39
C PRO A 166 -15.29 3.57 -7.88
N SER A 167 -15.24 2.90 -9.05
CA SER A 167 -14.06 2.16 -9.50
C SER A 167 -12.83 3.04 -9.79
N ALA A 168 -13.04 4.28 -10.24
CA ALA A 168 -11.95 5.22 -10.50
C ALA A 168 -11.28 5.67 -9.20
N LEU A 169 -12.08 6.06 -8.20
CA LEU A 169 -11.59 6.40 -6.86
C LEU A 169 -11.00 5.20 -6.13
N ALA A 170 -11.52 4.00 -6.38
CA ALA A 170 -10.94 2.78 -5.86
C ALA A 170 -9.48 2.66 -6.34
N SER A 171 -9.24 2.75 -7.65
CA SER A 171 -7.88 2.63 -8.22
C SER A 171 -6.91 3.67 -7.64
N LEU A 172 -7.35 4.93 -7.50
CA LEU A 172 -6.53 5.99 -6.91
C LEU A 172 -6.26 5.75 -5.42
N SER A 173 -7.30 5.49 -4.63
CA SER A 173 -7.17 5.28 -3.20
C SER A 173 -6.32 4.05 -2.85
N LEU A 174 -6.31 3.00 -3.69
CA LEU A 174 -5.43 1.86 -3.50
C LEU A 174 -3.95 2.28 -3.45
N SER A 175 -3.54 3.21 -4.30
CA SER A 175 -2.18 3.75 -4.29
C SER A 175 -1.86 4.51 -3.00
N TRP A 176 -2.85 5.21 -2.42
CA TRP A 176 -2.71 5.93 -1.14
C TRP A 176 -2.43 4.94 -0.02
N PHE A 177 -3.16 3.82 0.02
CA PHE A 177 -2.99 2.76 1.02
C PHE A 177 -1.68 2.00 0.86
N LEU A 178 -1.31 1.62 -0.37
CA LEU A 178 -0.10 0.82 -0.62
C LEU A 178 1.19 1.59 -0.33
N THR A 179 1.20 2.90 -0.61
CA THR A 179 2.41 3.73 -0.50
C THR A 179 2.37 4.70 0.67
N LEU A 180 1.31 4.72 1.48
CA LEU A 180 1.11 5.70 2.56
C LEU A 180 1.24 7.15 2.04
N PHE A 181 0.59 7.44 0.90
CA PHE A 181 0.66 8.72 0.18
C PHE A 181 2.04 9.09 -0.42
N LEU A 182 3.09 8.28 -0.22
CA LEU A 182 4.45 8.62 -0.68
C LEU A 182 4.60 8.77 -2.19
N SER A 183 3.76 8.11 -2.99
CA SER A 183 3.86 8.17 -4.46
C SER A 183 3.04 9.28 -5.11
N ILE A 184 2.23 10.02 -4.34
CA ILE A 184 1.24 10.96 -4.90
C ILE A 184 1.26 12.34 -4.24
N MET A 185 2.18 12.57 -3.31
CA MET A 185 2.37 13.83 -2.58
C MET A 185 3.86 14.17 -2.53
N PRO A 186 4.27 15.46 -2.49
CA PRO A 186 5.66 15.84 -2.26
C PRO A 186 6.26 15.14 -1.03
N LEU A 187 7.51 14.66 -1.14
CA LEU A 187 8.15 13.84 -0.12
C LEU A 187 8.14 14.49 1.27
N GLU A 188 8.39 15.79 1.34
CA GLU A 188 8.44 16.55 2.59
C GLU A 188 7.11 16.59 3.34
N SER A 189 6.00 16.55 2.59
CA SER A 189 4.65 16.45 3.13
C SER A 189 4.31 14.99 3.46
N ALA A 190 4.63 14.06 2.56
CA ALA A 190 4.28 12.65 2.71
C ALA A 190 4.96 12.01 3.94
N VAL A 191 6.16 12.44 4.32
CA VAL A 191 6.83 11.94 5.54
C VAL A 191 6.13 12.33 6.84
N HIS A 192 5.34 13.42 6.87
CA HIS A 192 4.50 13.76 8.03
C HIS A 192 3.33 12.76 8.17
N VAL A 193 2.82 12.25 7.05
CA VAL A 193 1.82 11.17 7.03
C VAL A 193 2.44 9.88 7.56
N VAL A 194 3.69 9.58 7.15
CA VAL A 194 4.44 8.41 7.65
C VAL A 194 4.72 8.51 9.15
N ASP A 195 5.07 9.71 9.66
CA ASP A 195 5.23 9.98 11.10
C ASP A 195 3.96 9.60 11.88
N CYS A 196 2.82 10.07 11.39
CA CYS A 196 1.51 9.78 11.96
C CYS A 196 1.15 8.28 11.84
N PHE A 197 1.42 7.66 10.70
CA PHE A 197 1.18 6.23 10.49
C PHE A 197 1.97 5.35 11.47
N PHE A 198 3.26 5.64 11.70
CA PHE A 198 4.04 4.86 12.66
C PHE A 198 3.49 4.98 14.08
N TYR A 199 3.01 6.17 14.46
CA TYR A 199 2.48 6.42 15.79
C TYR A 199 1.06 5.89 16.01
N ASP A 200 0.14 6.13 15.07
CA ASP A 200 -1.30 5.91 15.23
C ASP A 200 -1.85 4.74 14.39
N GLY A 201 -1.05 4.23 13.46
CA GLY A 201 -1.38 3.12 12.56
C GLY A 201 -2.11 3.56 11.29
N ILE A 202 -2.57 2.58 10.52
CA ILE A 202 -3.20 2.77 9.21
C ILE A 202 -4.49 3.62 9.24
N LYS A 203 -5.14 3.79 10.41
CA LYS A 203 -6.32 4.68 10.56
C LYS A 203 -6.06 6.09 10.04
N VAL A 204 -4.82 6.57 10.14
CA VAL A 204 -4.42 7.91 9.66
C VAL A 204 -4.64 8.03 8.16
N VAL A 205 -4.37 6.98 7.39
CA VAL A 205 -4.53 6.96 5.94
C VAL A 205 -6.00 7.11 5.55
N PHE A 206 -6.92 6.47 6.29
CA PHE A 206 -8.36 6.66 6.10
C PHE A 206 -8.79 8.09 6.41
N GLN A 207 -8.36 8.63 7.56
CA GLN A 207 -8.72 9.97 8.02
C GLN A 207 -8.24 11.04 7.04
N LEU A 208 -6.98 10.91 6.60
CA LEU A 208 -6.38 11.80 5.62
C LEU A 208 -7.08 11.69 4.26
N GLY A 209 -7.37 10.48 3.80
CA GLY A 209 -8.12 10.26 2.56
C GLY A 209 -9.50 10.92 2.59
N LEU A 210 -10.24 10.82 3.71
CA LEU A 210 -11.52 11.50 3.87
C LEU A 210 -11.35 13.03 3.87
N ALA A 211 -10.34 13.55 4.56
CA ALA A 211 -10.06 14.99 4.57
C ALA A 211 -9.69 15.53 3.17
N VAL A 212 -8.91 14.78 2.38
CA VAL A 212 -8.60 15.11 0.99
C VAL A 212 -9.87 15.16 0.14
N LEU A 213 -10.76 14.17 0.28
CA LEU A 213 -12.02 14.14 -0.47
C LEU A 213 -12.97 15.27 -0.05
N GLU A 214 -13.09 15.54 1.25
CA GLU A 214 -13.91 16.62 1.78
C GLU A 214 -13.42 17.99 1.30
N ALA A 215 -12.11 18.26 1.38
CA ALA A 215 -11.50 19.50 0.91
C ALA A 215 -11.77 19.77 -0.57
N ASN A 216 -11.94 18.71 -1.36
CA ASN A 216 -12.21 18.79 -2.79
C ASN A 216 -13.68 18.54 -3.16
N ALA A 217 -14.58 18.36 -2.18
CA ALA A 217 -15.95 17.89 -2.42
C ALA A 217 -16.72 18.80 -3.40
N GLY A 218 -16.60 20.12 -3.28
CA GLY A 218 -17.26 21.05 -4.19
C GLY A 218 -16.80 20.92 -5.65
N ALA A 219 -15.49 20.75 -5.86
CA ALA A 219 -14.90 20.57 -7.18
C ALA A 219 -15.23 19.18 -7.77
N LEU A 220 -15.20 18.14 -6.94
CA LEU A 220 -15.55 16.77 -7.31
C LEU A 220 -17.04 16.64 -7.67
N CYS A 221 -17.94 17.27 -6.90
CA CYS A 221 -19.37 17.29 -7.24
C CYS A 221 -19.67 18.02 -8.56
N SER A 222 -18.76 18.87 -9.01
CA SER A 222 -18.85 19.63 -10.27
C SER A 222 -18.11 18.96 -11.43
N SER A 223 -17.40 17.85 -11.21
CA SER A 223 -16.66 17.16 -12.27
C SER A 223 -17.62 16.45 -13.23
N ARG A 224 -17.26 16.42 -14.51
CA ARG A 224 -18.08 15.85 -15.59
C ARG A 224 -17.92 14.34 -15.68
N ASP A 225 -16.74 13.84 -15.39
CA ASP A 225 -16.36 12.44 -15.45
C ASP A 225 -15.28 12.13 -14.41
N ASP A 226 -15.00 10.83 -14.24
CA ASP A 226 -14.05 10.34 -13.26
C ASP A 226 -12.60 10.74 -13.60
N SER A 227 -12.27 10.90 -14.89
CA SER A 227 -10.92 11.31 -15.30
C SER A 227 -10.62 12.72 -14.80
N GLN A 228 -11.58 13.63 -14.88
CA GLN A 228 -11.47 14.97 -14.33
C GLN A 228 -11.35 14.94 -12.80
N ALA A 229 -12.12 14.11 -12.10
CA ALA A 229 -12.03 13.95 -10.65
C ALA A 229 -10.62 13.47 -10.22
N LEU A 230 -10.05 12.51 -10.95
CA LEU A 230 -8.71 11.99 -10.69
C LEU A 230 -7.62 13.06 -10.90
N VAL A 231 -7.74 13.88 -11.97
CA VAL A 231 -6.81 15.00 -12.22
C VAL A 231 -6.93 16.06 -11.12
N LEU A 232 -8.14 16.38 -10.66
CA LEU A 232 -8.36 17.32 -9.57
C LEU A 232 -7.69 16.85 -8.28
N LEU A 233 -7.88 15.59 -7.90
CA LEU A 233 -7.26 15.02 -6.70
C LEU A 233 -5.74 14.94 -6.80
N SER A 234 -5.22 14.50 -7.95
CA SER A 234 -3.77 14.43 -8.18
C SER A 234 -3.16 15.82 -8.08
N ARG A 235 -3.76 16.82 -8.74
CA ARG A 235 -3.32 18.22 -8.65
C ARG A 235 -3.38 18.74 -7.22
N PHE A 236 -4.44 18.47 -6.47
CA PHE A 236 -4.53 18.88 -5.07
C PHE A 236 -3.37 18.30 -4.25
N LEU A 237 -3.14 16.99 -4.36
CA LEU A 237 -2.12 16.27 -3.59
C LEU A 237 -0.69 16.72 -3.96
N ASP A 238 -0.45 17.03 -5.23
CA ASP A 238 0.83 17.59 -5.71
C ASP A 238 1.14 18.99 -5.14
N HIS A 239 0.12 19.76 -4.76
CA HIS A 239 0.27 21.13 -4.26
C HIS A 239 0.24 21.22 -2.73
N ILE A 240 0.15 20.08 -2.03
CA ILE A 240 0.29 20.05 -0.58
C ILE A 240 1.76 20.29 -0.22
N LYS A 241 2.00 21.32 0.57
CA LYS A 241 3.34 21.72 1.00
C LYS A 241 3.49 21.58 2.51
N ASN A 242 4.74 21.57 2.93
CA ASN A 242 5.13 21.72 4.32
C ASN A 242 5.73 23.11 4.48
N GLU A 243 5.00 24.05 5.07
CA GLU A 243 5.47 25.43 5.25
C GLU A 243 6.68 25.53 6.19
N ASP A 244 6.84 24.56 7.10
CA ASP A 244 7.95 24.48 8.05
C ASP A 244 9.21 23.83 7.46
N SER A 245 9.20 23.45 6.18
CA SER A 245 10.36 22.82 5.54
C SER A 245 11.52 23.80 5.33
N PRO A 246 12.75 23.50 5.79
CA PRO A 246 13.89 24.41 5.68
C PRO A 246 14.51 24.49 4.28
N GLY A 247 13.98 23.76 3.28
CA GLY A 247 14.53 23.66 1.93
C GLY A 247 13.66 24.31 0.84
N PRO A 248 14.24 24.64 -0.34
CA PRO A 248 13.44 24.95 -1.51
C PRO A 248 12.60 23.71 -1.89
N PRO A 249 11.33 23.88 -2.31
CA PRO A 249 10.47 22.75 -2.64
C PRO A 249 11.13 21.90 -3.73
N MET A 250 11.47 20.65 -3.42
CA MET A 250 11.78 19.67 -4.46
C MET A 250 10.51 19.48 -5.30
N GLY A 251 10.64 19.63 -6.63
CA GLY A 251 9.50 19.63 -7.56
C GLY A 251 8.65 18.37 -7.42
N SER A 252 7.33 18.51 -7.64
CA SER A 252 6.40 17.38 -7.62
C SER A 252 6.52 16.55 -8.90
N HIS A 253 6.34 15.23 -8.77
CA HIS A 253 6.50 14.23 -9.83
C HIS A 253 5.48 14.32 -10.99
N HIS A 254 4.52 15.25 -10.93
CA HIS A 254 3.35 15.29 -11.83
C HIS A 254 2.98 16.69 -12.34
N ALA A 255 3.95 17.60 -12.49
CA ALA A 255 3.71 18.94 -13.01
C ALA A 255 3.28 18.94 -14.51
N PHE A 256 2.05 18.52 -14.81
CA PHE A 256 1.31 18.96 -15.99
C PHE A 256 0.80 20.37 -15.73
N VAL A 257 1.67 21.36 -15.92
CA VAL A 257 1.27 22.77 -15.91
C VAL A 257 0.65 23.06 -17.27
N SER A 258 -0.69 23.09 -17.33
CA SER A 258 -1.37 23.90 -18.34
C SER A 258 -1.20 25.37 -17.93
N GLU A 259 -0.55 26.17 -18.76
CA GLU A 259 -0.16 27.57 -18.49
C GLU A 259 -1.33 28.54 -18.21
N ASP A 260 -2.59 28.10 -18.33
CA ASP A 260 -3.79 28.96 -18.35
C ASP A 260 -4.70 28.87 -17.12
N GLN A 261 -4.27 28.33 -15.98
CA GLN A 261 -5.10 28.30 -14.75
C GLN A 261 -4.40 28.90 -13.53
N GLU A 262 -5.15 29.70 -12.76
CA GLU A 262 -4.71 30.22 -11.45
C GLU A 262 -4.11 29.09 -10.59
N PRO A 263 -3.01 29.37 -9.86
CA PRO A 263 -2.40 28.38 -8.99
C PRO A 263 -3.44 27.96 -7.93
N PRO A 264 -3.61 26.65 -7.69
CA PRO A 264 -4.55 26.19 -6.68
C PRO A 264 -4.10 26.69 -5.30
N PRO A 265 -5.04 26.89 -4.35
CA PRO A 265 -4.69 27.30 -3.00
C PRO A 265 -3.73 26.28 -2.39
N VAL A 266 -2.57 26.76 -1.93
CA VAL A 266 -1.57 25.93 -1.25
C VAL A 266 -2.17 25.45 0.06
N THR A 267 -2.20 24.14 0.27
CA THR A 267 -2.65 23.53 1.52
C THR A 267 -1.43 23.05 2.29
N ASP A 268 -1.29 23.48 3.54
CA ASP A 268 -0.25 22.97 4.43
C ASP A 268 -0.60 21.56 4.93
N ILE A 269 0.40 20.67 4.97
CA ILE A 269 0.22 19.29 5.41
C ILE A 269 -0.15 19.17 6.89
N GLY A 270 0.40 20.03 7.75
CA GLY A 270 0.09 20.06 9.17
C GLY A 270 -1.37 20.46 9.42
N ASP A 271 -1.87 21.41 8.64
CA ASP A 271 -3.28 21.78 8.63
C ASP A 271 -4.17 20.62 8.18
N LEU A 272 -3.83 19.97 7.06
CA LEU A 272 -4.60 18.83 6.55
C LEU A 272 -4.63 17.64 7.53
N ILE A 273 -3.49 17.32 8.17
CA ILE A 273 -3.42 16.26 9.19
C ILE A 273 -4.29 16.63 10.38
N ARG A 274 -4.22 17.89 10.87
CA ARG A 274 -5.02 18.36 12.01
C ARG A 274 -6.51 18.26 11.68
N ASP A 275 -6.93 18.76 10.52
CA ASP A 275 -8.30 18.66 10.03
C ASP A 275 -8.77 17.20 9.98
N SER A 276 -7.91 16.30 9.51
CA SER A 276 -8.24 14.86 9.45
C SER A 276 -8.51 14.26 10.83
N TYR A 277 -7.76 14.68 11.86
CA TYR A 277 -7.96 14.24 13.23
C TYR A 277 -9.16 14.90 13.90
N GLU A 278 -9.44 16.16 13.63
CA GLU A 278 -10.60 16.86 14.21
C GLU A 278 -11.91 16.33 13.65
N LYS A 279 -11.99 16.14 12.33
CA LYS A 279 -13.22 15.73 11.65
C LYS A 279 -13.45 14.22 11.69
N PHE A 280 -12.39 13.43 11.46
CA PHE A 280 -12.49 11.97 11.32
C PHE A 280 -11.81 11.20 12.47
N GLY A 281 -11.41 11.88 13.55
CA GLY A 281 -10.77 11.29 14.73
C GLY A 281 -11.62 10.30 15.52
N HIS A 282 -12.95 10.37 15.38
CA HIS A 282 -13.90 9.51 16.09
C HIS A 282 -13.86 8.04 15.61
N GLN A 283 -13.28 7.79 14.44
CA GLN A 283 -13.13 6.45 13.85
C GLN A 283 -12.16 5.60 14.68
N SER A 284 -12.71 4.64 15.42
CA SER A 284 -11.91 3.77 16.29
C SER A 284 -11.26 2.62 15.50
N VAL A 285 -10.11 2.14 15.96
CA VAL A 285 -9.45 0.95 15.38
C VAL A 285 -10.41 -0.25 15.37
N GLY A 286 -11.19 -0.44 16.44
CA GLY A 286 -12.17 -1.52 16.52
C GLY A 286 -13.37 -1.36 15.57
N GLN A 287 -13.68 -0.15 15.10
CA GLN A 287 -14.66 0.05 14.03
C GLN A 287 -14.08 -0.37 12.68
N ILE A 288 -12.88 0.11 12.35
CA ILE A 288 -12.18 -0.26 11.11
C ILE A 288 -12.01 -1.78 11.02
N GLU A 289 -11.59 -2.45 12.10
CA GLU A 289 -11.48 -3.92 12.13
C GLU A 289 -12.80 -4.64 11.88
N ARG A 290 -13.91 -4.15 12.43
CA ARG A 290 -15.25 -4.72 12.15
C ARG A 290 -15.62 -4.56 10.68
N MET A 291 -15.34 -3.40 10.08
CA MET A 291 -15.58 -3.16 8.66
C MET A 291 -14.70 -4.08 7.79
N ARG A 292 -13.41 -4.25 8.14
CA ARG A 292 -12.50 -5.20 7.49
C ARG A 292 -13.07 -6.61 7.48
N CYS A 293 -13.54 -7.09 8.62
CA CYS A 293 -14.14 -8.44 8.71
C CYS A 293 -15.34 -8.60 7.76
N ARG A 294 -16.20 -7.58 7.64
CA ARG A 294 -17.37 -7.62 6.73
C ARG A 294 -16.96 -7.64 5.26
N HIS A 295 -16.01 -6.78 4.86
CA HIS A 295 -15.60 -6.66 3.46
C HIS A 295 -14.66 -7.78 3.00
N ARG A 296 -13.90 -8.41 3.91
CA ARG A 296 -12.93 -9.46 3.56
C ARG A 296 -13.54 -10.62 2.78
N ILE A 297 -14.73 -11.07 3.15
CA ILE A 297 -15.42 -12.16 2.43
C ILE A 297 -15.74 -11.74 0.99
N ARG A 298 -16.24 -10.51 0.79
CA ARG A 298 -16.59 -9.98 -0.53
C ARG A 298 -15.35 -9.86 -1.42
N VAL A 299 -14.25 -9.32 -0.89
CA VAL A 299 -12.99 -9.19 -1.63
C VAL A 299 -12.45 -10.57 -2.04
N LEU A 300 -12.46 -11.54 -1.12
CA LEU A 300 -12.01 -12.91 -1.44
C LEU A 300 -12.88 -13.56 -2.53
N GLN A 301 -14.20 -13.42 -2.45
CA GLN A 301 -15.13 -13.91 -3.47
C GLN A 301 -14.88 -13.23 -4.83
N GLY A 302 -14.57 -11.94 -4.84
CA GLY A 302 -14.19 -11.21 -6.06
C GLY A 302 -12.95 -11.80 -6.73
N HIS A 303 -11.86 -12.00 -5.97
CA HIS A 303 -10.64 -12.65 -6.46
C HIS A 303 -10.90 -14.04 -7.01
N GLU A 304 -11.72 -14.83 -6.31
CA GLU A 304 -12.10 -16.16 -6.75
C GLU A 304 -12.89 -16.15 -8.06
N GLY A 305 -13.82 -15.21 -8.23
CA GLY A 305 -14.57 -15.01 -9.47
C GLY A 305 -13.66 -14.61 -10.63
N THR A 306 -12.76 -13.65 -10.42
CA THR A 306 -11.78 -13.23 -11.45
C THR A 306 -10.85 -14.39 -11.84
N THR A 307 -10.39 -15.18 -10.86
CA THR A 307 -9.55 -16.36 -11.12
C THR A 307 -10.30 -17.39 -11.95
N LYS A 308 -11.56 -17.69 -11.59
CA LYS A 308 -12.45 -18.58 -12.35
C LYS A 308 -12.59 -18.11 -13.79
N GLN A 309 -12.95 -16.83 -14.00
CA GLN A 309 -13.10 -16.26 -15.33
C GLN A 309 -11.82 -16.31 -16.16
N ASN A 310 -10.66 -16.03 -15.56
CA ASN A 310 -9.37 -16.10 -16.25
C ASN A 310 -9.03 -17.53 -16.69
N VAL A 311 -9.25 -18.53 -15.82
CA VAL A 311 -9.02 -19.94 -16.17
C VAL A 311 -9.95 -20.37 -17.29
N LEU A 312 -11.25 -20.05 -17.18
CA LEU A 312 -12.23 -20.38 -18.22
C LEU A 312 -11.88 -19.74 -19.56
N ARG A 313 -11.40 -18.49 -19.56
CA ARG A 313 -10.97 -17.79 -20.78
C ARG A 313 -9.79 -18.48 -21.48
N VAL A 314 -8.86 -19.05 -20.72
CA VAL A 314 -7.69 -19.75 -21.25
C VAL A 314 -8.05 -21.16 -21.73
N VAL A 315 -8.90 -21.87 -20.99
CA VAL A 315 -9.23 -23.28 -21.27
C VAL A 315 -10.32 -23.41 -22.34
N SER A 316 -11.29 -22.49 -22.38
CA SER A 316 -12.45 -22.59 -23.28
C SER A 316 -12.10 -22.76 -24.76
N PRO A 317 -11.04 -22.13 -25.32
CA PRO A 317 -10.62 -22.37 -26.71
C PRO A 317 -10.00 -23.75 -26.97
N GLU A 318 -9.50 -24.43 -25.94
CA GLU A 318 -8.76 -25.69 -26.06
C GLU A 318 -9.66 -26.93 -25.94
N VAL A 319 -10.92 -26.74 -25.54
CA VAL A 319 -11.83 -27.84 -25.20
C VAL A 319 -13.21 -27.64 -25.83
N SER A 320 -13.85 -28.74 -26.22
CA SER A 320 -15.18 -28.70 -26.87
C SER A 320 -16.36 -28.70 -25.88
N PHE A 321 -16.15 -28.23 -24.65
CA PHE A 321 -17.21 -28.16 -23.63
C PHE A 321 -17.98 -26.83 -23.72
N PRO A 322 -19.30 -26.83 -23.50
CA PRO A 322 -20.07 -25.62 -23.22
C PRO A 322 -19.49 -24.85 -22.02
N LEU A 323 -19.60 -23.52 -22.04
CA LEU A 323 -19.06 -22.66 -20.97
C LEU A 323 -19.65 -22.99 -19.59
N GLY A 324 -20.95 -23.31 -19.52
CA GLY A 324 -21.62 -23.70 -18.27
C GLY A 324 -21.05 -24.99 -17.66
N ASP A 325 -20.77 -26.00 -18.48
CA ASP A 325 -20.18 -27.26 -18.04
C ASP A 325 -18.74 -27.04 -17.52
N LEU A 326 -17.99 -26.12 -18.15
CA LEU A 326 -16.65 -25.74 -17.70
C LEU A 326 -16.68 -24.98 -16.37
N GLU A 327 -17.68 -24.14 -16.15
CA GLU A 327 -17.89 -23.44 -14.89
C GLU A 327 -18.15 -24.40 -13.72
N GLU A 328 -19.03 -25.39 -13.94
CA GLU A 328 -19.31 -26.44 -12.96
C GLU A 328 -18.08 -27.30 -12.70
N LEU A 329 -17.36 -27.67 -13.76
CA LEU A 329 -16.13 -28.46 -13.65
C LEU A 329 -15.06 -27.71 -12.86
N TYR A 330 -14.86 -26.42 -13.12
CA TYR A 330 -13.95 -25.58 -12.34
C TYR A 330 -14.32 -25.57 -10.85
N ASP A 331 -15.59 -25.38 -10.52
CA ASP A 331 -16.05 -25.36 -9.13
C ASP A 331 -15.82 -26.73 -8.45
N LEU A 332 -16.01 -27.83 -9.19
CA LEU A 332 -15.82 -29.19 -8.69
C LEU A 332 -14.35 -29.50 -8.37
N PHE A 333 -13.41 -29.00 -9.18
CA PHE A 333 -11.97 -29.22 -8.99
C PHE A 333 -11.31 -28.19 -8.05
N LYS A 334 -11.92 -27.03 -7.84
CA LYS A 334 -11.37 -25.96 -6.97
C LYS A 334 -11.50 -26.28 -5.48
N VAL A 335 -12.48 -27.05 -5.03
CA VAL A 335 -12.70 -27.33 -3.59
C VAL A 335 -11.48 -28.05 -3.00
N PRO A 336 -10.75 -27.44 -2.04
CA PRO A 336 -9.72 -28.16 -1.30
C PRO A 336 -10.39 -28.91 -0.14
N GLY A 337 -10.63 -30.23 -0.28
CA GLY A 337 -11.18 -31.05 0.80
C GLY A 337 -11.12 -32.56 0.55
N PRO A 338 -10.94 -33.41 1.59
CA PRO A 338 -10.31 -34.72 1.50
C PRO A 338 -11.28 -35.77 0.95
N ILE A 339 -11.18 -36.06 -0.35
CA ILE A 339 -11.78 -37.29 -0.85
C ILE A 339 -10.84 -38.43 -0.44
N ARG A 340 -11.17 -39.06 0.70
CA ARG A 340 -10.80 -40.44 1.00
C ARG A 340 -11.24 -41.27 -0.21
N TRP A 341 -10.30 -41.56 -1.10
CA TRP A 341 -10.48 -42.59 -2.12
C TRP A 341 -10.55 -43.93 -1.40
N ASN A 342 -11.78 -44.38 -1.11
CA ASN A 342 -12.03 -45.77 -0.84
C ASN A 342 -11.51 -46.57 -2.04
N ARG A 343 -10.55 -47.47 -1.76
CA ARG A 343 -9.91 -48.35 -2.73
C ARG A 343 -10.97 -49.19 -3.46
N GLY A 344 -10.92 -49.18 -4.80
CA GLY A 344 -11.54 -50.14 -5.70
C GLY A 344 -10.97 -49.95 -7.11
N PRO A 345 -10.60 -51.02 -7.85
CA PRO A 345 -9.53 -50.93 -8.85
C PRO A 345 -10.05 -50.73 -10.28
N GLN A 346 -9.50 -49.76 -11.01
CA GLN A 346 -8.83 -49.93 -12.31
C GLN A 346 -8.58 -48.55 -12.99
N ARG A 347 -7.42 -48.47 -13.62
CA ARG A 347 -6.69 -47.37 -14.32
C ARG A 347 -7.50 -46.57 -15.37
N PRO A 348 -6.99 -45.43 -15.95
CA PRO A 348 -5.60 -44.97 -15.98
C PRO A 348 -5.33 -43.53 -15.50
N SER A 349 -4.09 -43.35 -15.06
CA SER A 349 -3.47 -42.10 -14.64
C SER A 349 -3.33 -41.10 -15.79
N LEU A 350 -4.06 -39.99 -15.73
CA LEU A 350 -3.63 -38.73 -16.34
C LEU A 350 -2.89 -37.92 -15.27
N HIS A 351 -1.56 -37.92 -15.35
CA HIS A 351 -0.74 -36.95 -14.64
C HIS A 351 -0.79 -35.62 -15.39
N ILE A 352 -1.67 -34.72 -14.95
CA ILE A 352 -1.54 -33.29 -15.25
C ILE A 352 -0.97 -32.65 -13.99
N ARG A 353 0.34 -32.38 -14.01
CA ARG A 353 1.01 -31.55 -13.01
C ARG A 353 0.59 -30.10 -13.28
N PHE A 354 -0.26 -29.53 -12.42
CA PHE A 354 -0.37 -28.08 -12.31
C PHE A 354 0.85 -27.56 -11.56
N HIS A 355 1.88 -27.20 -12.30
CA HIS A 355 2.98 -26.36 -11.82
C HIS A 355 2.69 -24.92 -12.26
N TYR A 356 2.66 -24.02 -11.26
CA TYR A 356 2.64 -22.56 -11.37
C TYR A 356 1.35 -21.91 -11.90
N LEU A 357 0.57 -21.33 -10.97
CA LEU A 357 0.00 -19.98 -11.06
C LEU A 357 0.02 -19.34 -9.66
#